data_AF-A0A7X6Z928-F1
#
_entry.id   AF-A0A7X6Z928-F1
#
_cell.length_a   1.000
_cell.length_b   1.000
_cell.length_c   1.000
_cell.angle_alpha   90.00
_cell.angle_beta   90.00
_cell.angle_gamma   90.00
#
_symmetry.space_group_name_H-M   'P 1'
#
loop_
_entity.id
_entity.type
_entity.pdbx_description
1 polymer ?
#
loop_
_entity_poly.entity_id
_entity_poly.type
_entity_poly.pdbx_seq_one_letter_code
_entity_poly.pdbx_strand_id
1 'polypeptide(L)'
;TGSIASGDTACGFANTAMVLAERRFIPKVFAAVDRVISAVRSLAAVEAGAIGPHKDCGYEGIYVKAITGIPIAMEGRSSAVAHPSPVGNIAACAADLWSNESVQHIKLLGGYAPVVSMEQLAYDCRLMNGASGRGPDTARLLRDLHADSDSALDPQAYVLRPDVVVAIAKQIVADTHGPFSRSKTAARAAVEALRDGLAAGQLNLDSRETDWLDRIEDQLDQIPEDEEAFIRAMIDETEKLNPAHYDLV
;
A
#
# COMPACT_ATOMS: atom_id res chain seq x y z
N THR A 1 19.03 -10.16 -21.66
CA THR A 1 17.77 -9.97 -22.41
C THR A 1 17.51 -8.52 -22.81
N GLY A 2 18.14 -7.52 -22.18
CA GLY A 2 17.82 -6.10 -22.47
C GLY A 2 16.45 -5.66 -21.92
N SER A 3 15.85 -6.48 -21.05
CA SER A 3 14.59 -6.20 -20.37
C SER A 3 14.82 -5.45 -19.06
N ILE A 4 13.78 -4.77 -18.57
CA ILE A 4 13.79 -4.05 -17.30
C ILE A 4 13.21 -4.95 -16.21
N ALA A 5 13.91 -5.08 -15.09
CA ALA A 5 13.36 -5.68 -13.87
C ALA A 5 12.43 -4.66 -13.20
N SER A 6 11.13 -4.92 -13.25
CA SER A 6 10.09 -3.95 -12.87
C SER A 6 9.94 -3.82 -11.35
N GLY A 7 9.39 -4.84 -10.69
CA GLY A 7 9.13 -4.86 -9.26
C GLY A 7 8.25 -6.05 -8.87
N ASP A 8 7.81 -6.08 -7.62
CA ASP A 8 6.94 -7.10 -7.03
C ASP A 8 5.74 -6.41 -6.34
N THR A 9 4.90 -7.15 -5.63
CA THR A 9 3.83 -6.66 -4.77
C THR A 9 3.59 -7.61 -3.60
N ALA A 10 3.24 -7.08 -2.43
CA ALA A 10 2.77 -7.87 -1.30
C ALA A 10 1.29 -8.29 -1.43
N CYS A 11 0.78 -8.50 -2.65
CA CYS A 11 -0.64 -8.79 -2.91
C CYS A 11 -1.17 -9.97 -2.09
N GLY A 12 -0.40 -11.06 -1.99
CA GLY A 12 -0.78 -12.23 -1.19
C GLY A 12 -0.92 -11.96 0.32
N PHE A 13 -0.37 -10.85 0.81
CA PHE A 13 -0.44 -10.39 2.20
C PHE A 13 -1.40 -9.20 2.32
N ALA A 14 -0.98 -7.99 1.92
CA ALA A 14 -1.71 -6.76 2.15
C ALA A 14 -3.03 -6.63 1.36
N ASN A 15 -3.14 -7.17 0.14
CA ASN A 15 -4.42 -7.18 -0.57
C ASN A 15 -5.37 -8.23 0.01
N THR A 16 -4.85 -9.37 0.46
CA THR A 16 -5.63 -10.34 1.24
C THR A 16 -6.18 -9.68 2.51
N ALA A 17 -5.35 -8.97 3.26
CA ALA A 17 -5.78 -8.25 4.46
C ALA A 17 -6.86 -7.19 4.15
N MET A 18 -6.67 -6.39 3.09
CA MET A 18 -7.66 -5.42 2.62
C MET A 18 -9.01 -6.08 2.32
N VAL A 19 -9.02 -7.19 1.57
CA VAL A 19 -10.26 -7.91 1.23
C VAL A 19 -10.92 -8.51 2.48
N LEU A 20 -10.13 -9.07 3.41
CA LEU A 20 -10.66 -9.62 4.66
C LEU A 20 -11.25 -8.52 5.56
N ALA A 21 -10.65 -7.34 5.59
CA ALA A 21 -11.16 -6.18 6.33
C ALA A 21 -12.49 -5.66 5.75
N GLU A 22 -12.61 -5.57 4.42
CA GLU A 22 -13.88 -5.18 3.78
C GLU A 22 -15.01 -6.20 4.01
N ARG A 23 -14.65 -7.46 4.20
CA ARG A 23 -15.58 -8.53 4.61
C ARG A 23 -15.81 -8.59 6.13
N ARG A 24 -15.19 -7.69 6.90
CA ARG A 24 -15.29 -7.59 8.38
C ARG A 24 -14.75 -8.83 9.11
N PHE A 25 -13.82 -9.57 8.50
CA PHE A 25 -13.13 -10.69 9.15
C PHE A 25 -11.97 -10.22 10.03
N ILE A 26 -11.35 -9.10 9.68
CA ILE A 26 -10.31 -8.43 10.46
C ILE A 26 -10.60 -6.92 10.52
N PRO A 27 -9.98 -6.18 11.46
CA PRO A 27 -10.11 -4.73 11.54
C PRO A 27 -9.47 -4.02 10.35
N LYS A 28 -9.99 -2.85 9.98
CA LYS A 28 -9.44 -2.04 8.89
C LYS A 28 -8.10 -1.43 9.27
N VAL A 29 -7.91 -1.04 10.53
CA VAL A 29 -6.63 -0.56 11.06
C VAL A 29 -5.54 -1.62 10.96
N PHE A 30 -5.88 -2.90 11.14
CA PHE A 30 -4.93 -4.00 10.94
C PHE A 30 -4.47 -4.07 9.48
N ALA A 31 -5.42 -4.03 8.53
CA ALA A 31 -5.08 -4.03 7.10
C ALA A 31 -4.27 -2.79 6.69
N ALA A 32 -4.52 -1.64 7.31
CA ALA A 32 -3.74 -0.43 7.10
C ALA A 32 -2.30 -0.59 7.59
N VAL A 33 -2.08 -1.13 8.79
CA VAL A 33 -0.74 -1.38 9.34
C VAL A 33 0.01 -2.44 8.52
N ASP A 34 -0.65 -3.54 8.14
CA ASP A 34 -0.09 -4.59 7.28
C ASP A 34 0.37 -4.04 5.92
N ARG A 35 -0.38 -3.08 5.34
CA ARG A 35 0.02 -2.39 4.12
C ARG A 35 1.34 -1.65 4.26
N VAL A 36 1.55 -0.96 5.37
CA VAL A 36 2.77 -0.18 5.61
C VAL A 36 3.95 -1.12 5.88
N ILE A 37 3.76 -2.19 6.65
CA ILE A 37 4.78 -3.24 6.84
C ILE A 37 5.19 -3.84 5.49
N SER A 38 4.20 -4.12 4.64
CA SER A 38 4.41 -4.69 3.31
C SER A 38 5.28 -3.82 2.39
N ALA A 39 5.38 -2.51 2.64
CA ALA A 39 6.30 -1.64 1.91
C ALA A 39 7.77 -2.08 2.07
N VAL A 40 8.16 -2.53 3.26
CA VAL A 40 9.52 -3.03 3.54
C VAL A 40 9.79 -4.30 2.75
N ARG A 41 8.81 -5.22 2.70
CA ARG A 41 8.90 -6.44 1.88
C ARG A 41 9.04 -6.11 0.39
N SER A 42 8.21 -5.20 -0.14
CA SER A 42 8.23 -4.86 -1.56
C SER A 42 9.47 -4.04 -1.96
N LEU A 43 10.07 -3.30 -1.01
CA LEU A 43 11.35 -2.60 -1.21
C LEU A 43 12.50 -3.56 -1.54
N ALA A 44 12.47 -4.80 -1.01
CA ALA A 44 13.50 -5.79 -1.25
C ALA A 44 13.72 -6.09 -2.75
N ALA A 45 12.68 -5.99 -3.59
CA ALA A 45 12.81 -6.16 -5.03
C ALA A 45 13.70 -5.07 -5.66
N VAL A 46 13.57 -3.83 -5.18
CA VAL A 46 14.37 -2.67 -5.64
C VAL A 46 15.80 -2.77 -5.10
N GLU A 47 15.96 -3.16 -3.84
CA GLU A 47 17.28 -3.42 -3.24
C GLU A 47 18.01 -4.57 -3.96
N ALA A 48 17.28 -5.53 -4.53
CA ALA A 48 17.81 -6.60 -5.38
C ALA A 48 18.00 -6.21 -6.86
N GLY A 49 17.74 -4.95 -7.25
CA GLY A 49 18.05 -4.41 -8.57
C GLY A 49 16.86 -4.15 -9.51
N ALA A 50 15.62 -4.26 -9.02
CA ALA A 50 14.46 -3.76 -9.78
C ALA A 50 14.51 -2.22 -9.86
N ILE A 51 14.03 -1.64 -10.96
CA ILE A 51 14.09 -0.19 -11.22
C ILE A 51 12.73 0.42 -11.60
N GLY A 52 11.66 -0.32 -11.37
CA GLY A 52 10.29 0.09 -11.69
C GLY A 52 9.87 -0.21 -13.15
N PRO A 53 8.57 -0.04 -13.46
CA PRO A 53 7.53 0.37 -12.53
C PRO A 53 7.17 -0.71 -11.48
N HIS A 54 6.88 -0.31 -10.24
CA HIS A 54 6.27 -1.22 -9.26
C HIS A 54 4.90 -1.73 -9.76
N LYS A 55 4.48 -2.92 -9.29
CA LYS A 55 3.25 -3.62 -9.70
C LYS A 55 1.99 -2.83 -9.24
N ASP A 56 0.96 -2.76 -10.09
CA ASP A 56 -0.28 -1.98 -9.91
C ASP A 56 -1.07 -2.26 -8.62
N CYS A 57 -1.31 -3.53 -8.30
CA CYS A 57 -2.02 -3.89 -7.06
C CYS A 57 -1.16 -3.74 -5.79
N GLY A 58 0.09 -3.32 -5.93
CA GLY A 58 0.97 -3.03 -4.82
C GLY A 58 0.74 -1.62 -4.31
N TYR A 59 -0.35 -1.41 -3.56
CA TYR A 59 -0.66 -0.10 -2.96
C TYR A 59 0.46 0.42 -2.05
N GLU A 60 1.27 -0.48 -1.47
CA GLU A 60 2.48 -0.15 -0.72
C GLU A 60 3.58 0.50 -1.61
N GLY A 61 3.44 0.41 -2.93
CA GLY A 61 4.34 1.00 -3.91
C GLY A 61 4.51 2.51 -3.75
N ILE A 62 3.53 3.23 -3.18
CA ILE A 62 3.69 4.66 -2.88
C ILE A 62 4.83 4.92 -1.88
N TYR A 63 5.04 4.03 -0.92
CA TYR A 63 6.17 4.07 0.01
C TYR A 63 7.48 3.72 -0.71
N VAL A 64 7.46 2.68 -1.55
CA VAL A 64 8.63 2.29 -2.36
C VAL A 64 9.08 3.46 -3.24
N LYS A 65 8.14 4.18 -3.87
CA LYS A 65 8.41 5.41 -4.64
C LYS A 65 8.96 6.52 -3.77
N ALA A 66 8.38 6.77 -2.61
CA ALA A 66 8.86 7.81 -1.70
C ALA A 66 10.29 7.56 -1.22
N ILE A 67 10.66 6.29 -1.04
CA ILE A 67 11.99 5.86 -0.59
C ILE A 67 13.01 5.89 -1.74
N THR A 68 12.65 5.40 -2.92
CA THR A 68 13.62 5.06 -3.98
C THR A 68 13.53 5.95 -5.22
N GLY A 69 12.41 6.65 -5.41
CA GLY A 69 12.14 7.46 -6.59
C GLY A 69 11.78 6.66 -7.86
N ILE A 70 11.67 5.33 -7.78
CA ILE A 70 11.26 4.53 -8.96
C ILE A 70 9.82 4.85 -9.37
N PRO A 71 9.45 4.66 -10.66
CA PRO A 71 8.07 4.75 -11.06
C PRO A 71 7.22 3.61 -10.47
N ILE A 72 5.92 3.84 -10.32
CA ILE A 72 4.95 2.86 -9.83
C ILE A 72 3.71 2.83 -10.73
N ALA A 73 3.23 1.63 -11.03
CA ALA A 73 1.86 1.45 -11.46
C ALA A 73 0.96 1.41 -10.23
N MET A 74 -0.25 1.96 -10.36
CA MET A 74 -1.28 1.93 -9.33
C MET A 74 -2.63 1.59 -9.97
N GLU A 75 -3.55 1.11 -9.14
CA GLU A 75 -4.94 0.85 -9.50
C GLU A 75 -5.88 1.42 -8.43
N GLY A 76 -7.15 1.62 -8.75
CA GLY A 76 -8.10 2.24 -7.82
C GLY A 76 -9.48 2.37 -8.43
N ARG A 77 -10.01 3.60 -8.58
CA ARG A 77 -11.40 3.80 -9.05
C ARG A 77 -11.72 3.09 -10.37
N SER A 78 -10.74 2.97 -11.27
CA SER A 78 -10.89 2.36 -12.59
C SER A 78 -10.49 0.87 -12.62
N SER A 79 -10.15 0.28 -11.48
CA SER A 79 -10.00 -1.17 -11.29
C SER A 79 -11.17 -1.82 -10.54
N ALA A 80 -12.28 -1.09 -10.34
CA ALA A 80 -13.51 -1.61 -9.74
C ALA A 80 -14.08 -2.86 -10.46
N VAL A 81 -13.65 -3.09 -11.71
CA VAL A 81 -13.97 -4.30 -12.48
C VAL A 81 -13.31 -5.58 -11.94
N ALA A 82 -12.17 -5.44 -11.26
CA ALA A 82 -11.45 -6.54 -10.62
C ALA A 82 -11.94 -6.77 -9.18
N HIS A 83 -12.01 -5.70 -8.38
CA HIS A 83 -12.50 -5.75 -7.00
C HIS A 83 -12.92 -4.37 -6.48
N PRO A 84 -13.84 -4.30 -5.50
CA PRO A 84 -14.04 -3.09 -4.71
C PRO A 84 -12.82 -2.83 -3.80
N SER A 85 -12.57 -1.57 -3.44
CA SER A 85 -11.56 -1.20 -2.45
C SER A 85 -11.90 0.14 -1.78
N PRO A 86 -11.34 0.44 -0.60
CA PRO A 86 -11.44 1.75 0.04
C PRO A 86 -10.45 2.78 -0.55
N VAL A 87 -9.63 2.40 -1.53
CA VAL A 87 -8.51 3.18 -2.06
C VAL A 87 -8.71 3.54 -3.53
N GLY A 88 -9.82 4.24 -3.82
CA GLY A 88 -10.28 4.52 -5.17
C GLY A 88 -9.50 5.65 -5.87
N ASN A 89 -9.68 6.87 -5.40
CA ASN A 89 -9.02 8.06 -5.94
C ASN A 89 -7.62 8.24 -5.37
N ILE A 90 -7.41 7.97 -4.08
CA ILE A 90 -6.15 8.21 -3.39
C ILE A 90 -4.97 7.46 -4.01
N ALA A 91 -5.21 6.29 -4.61
CA ALA A 91 -4.19 5.53 -5.32
C ALA A 91 -3.60 6.29 -6.52
N ALA A 92 -4.32 7.27 -7.08
CA ALA A 92 -3.83 8.11 -8.17
C ALA A 92 -2.84 9.20 -7.71
N CYS A 93 -2.67 9.44 -6.40
CA CYS A 93 -1.86 10.55 -5.88
C CYS A 93 -0.40 10.54 -6.34
N ALA A 94 0.16 9.35 -6.60
CA ALA A 94 1.55 9.17 -6.95
C ALA A 94 1.77 8.20 -8.13
N ALA A 95 0.70 7.85 -8.85
CA ALA A 95 0.77 6.91 -9.97
C ALA A 95 1.62 7.46 -11.13
N ASP A 96 2.53 6.65 -11.66
CA ASP A 96 3.20 6.90 -12.96
C ASP A 96 2.52 6.12 -14.09
N LEU A 97 1.93 4.97 -13.75
CA LEU A 97 1.08 4.17 -14.61
C LEU A 97 -0.25 3.89 -13.89
N TRP A 98 -1.33 3.76 -14.66
CA TRP A 98 -2.67 3.56 -14.13
C TRP A 98 -3.28 2.29 -14.74
N SER A 99 -3.76 1.39 -13.88
CA SER A 99 -4.22 0.05 -14.26
C SER A 99 -5.66 -0.21 -13.84
N ASN A 100 -6.31 -1.14 -14.55
CA ASN A 100 -7.62 -1.68 -14.20
C ASN A 100 -7.52 -3.03 -13.45
N GLU A 101 -6.32 -3.42 -13.00
CA GLU A 101 -5.95 -4.72 -12.41
C GLU A 101 -6.20 -5.90 -13.36
N SER A 102 -7.46 -6.30 -13.52
CA SER A 102 -7.85 -7.43 -14.35
C SER A 102 -9.30 -7.33 -14.80
N VAL A 103 -9.56 -7.73 -16.04
CA VAL A 103 -10.92 -7.80 -16.59
C VAL A 103 -11.05 -8.98 -17.52
N GLN A 104 -12.16 -9.72 -17.39
CA GLN A 104 -12.45 -10.83 -18.29
C GLN A 104 -12.71 -10.32 -19.72
N HIS A 105 -12.24 -11.07 -20.72
CA HIS A 105 -12.46 -10.71 -22.13
C HIS A 105 -13.88 -11.06 -22.59
N ILE A 106 -14.86 -10.22 -22.22
CA ILE A 106 -16.28 -10.37 -22.57
C ILE A 106 -16.78 -9.17 -23.38
N LYS A 107 -17.87 -9.37 -24.14
CA LYS A 107 -18.52 -8.31 -24.92
C LYS A 107 -19.49 -7.52 -24.03
N LEU A 108 -19.30 -6.20 -23.95
CA LEU A 108 -20.22 -5.23 -23.37
C LEU A 108 -20.92 -4.43 -24.48
N LEU A 109 -21.87 -3.56 -24.11
CA LEU A 109 -22.53 -2.66 -25.06
C LEU A 109 -21.54 -1.74 -25.79
N GLY A 110 -20.60 -1.15 -25.04
CA GLY A 110 -19.61 -0.18 -25.57
C GLY A 110 -18.39 -0.81 -26.27
N GLY A 111 -18.24 -2.14 -26.28
CA GLY A 111 -17.02 -2.78 -26.76
C GLY A 111 -16.69 -4.04 -25.98
N TYR A 112 -15.54 -4.65 -26.26
CA TYR A 112 -15.00 -5.69 -25.37
C TYR A 112 -14.52 -5.04 -24.07
N ALA A 113 -14.70 -5.71 -22.93
CA ALA A 113 -14.40 -5.15 -21.61
C ALA A 113 -12.96 -4.60 -21.44
N PRO A 114 -11.91 -5.22 -22.01
CA PRO A 114 -10.57 -4.61 -22.05
C PRO A 114 -10.50 -3.27 -22.79
N VAL A 115 -11.27 -3.10 -23.88
CA VAL A 115 -11.33 -1.85 -24.64
C VAL A 115 -12.02 -0.76 -23.83
N VAL A 116 -13.15 -1.10 -23.19
CA VAL A 116 -13.89 -0.18 -22.32
C VAL A 116 -13.04 0.26 -21.12
N SER A 117 -12.34 -0.69 -20.48
CA SER A 117 -11.45 -0.39 -19.36
C SER A 117 -10.28 0.49 -19.79
N MET A 118 -9.64 0.18 -20.93
CA MET A 118 -8.56 1.00 -21.48
C MET A 118 -9.00 2.44 -21.80
N GLU A 119 -10.23 2.64 -22.27
CA GLU A 119 -10.78 3.97 -22.50
C GLU A 119 -10.89 4.77 -21.18
N GLN A 120 -11.40 4.14 -20.11
CA GLN A 120 -11.50 4.77 -18.78
C GLN A 120 -10.11 5.16 -18.23
N LEU A 121 -9.14 4.22 -18.30
CA LEU A 121 -7.76 4.49 -17.89
C LEU A 121 -7.14 5.64 -18.70
N ALA A 122 -7.40 5.70 -20.01
CA ALA A 122 -6.89 6.76 -20.86
C ALA A 122 -7.45 8.14 -20.49
N TYR A 123 -8.71 8.23 -20.07
CA TYR A 123 -9.29 9.49 -19.60
C TYR A 123 -8.70 9.95 -18.26
N ASP A 124 -8.51 9.02 -17.32
CA ASP A 124 -7.85 9.31 -16.05
C ASP A 124 -6.43 9.86 -16.29
N CYS A 125 -5.64 9.17 -17.11
CA CYS A 125 -4.29 9.61 -17.46
C CYS A 125 -4.27 10.97 -18.17
N ARG A 126 -5.24 11.25 -19.07
CA ARG A 126 -5.34 12.57 -19.72
C ARG A 126 -5.61 13.69 -18.72
N LEU A 127 -6.46 13.45 -17.71
CA LEU A 127 -6.72 14.44 -16.67
C LEU A 127 -5.46 14.70 -15.82
N MET A 128 -4.79 13.64 -15.37
CA MET A 128 -3.55 13.74 -14.59
C MET A 128 -2.44 14.44 -15.39
N ASN A 129 -2.27 14.09 -16.66
CA ASN A 129 -1.31 14.75 -17.55
C ASN A 129 -1.66 16.22 -17.80
N GLY A 130 -2.94 16.54 -17.95
CA GLY A 130 -3.41 17.93 -18.09
C GLY A 130 -3.11 18.78 -16.85
N ALA A 131 -3.28 18.22 -15.65
CA ALA A 131 -2.91 18.90 -14.40
C ALA A 131 -1.39 19.11 -14.30
N SER A 132 -0.59 18.08 -14.59
CA SER A 132 0.87 18.16 -14.58
C SER A 132 1.42 19.15 -15.62
N GLY A 133 0.85 19.19 -16.82
CA GLY A 133 1.25 20.12 -17.89
C GLY A 133 0.97 21.58 -17.55
N ARG A 134 0.06 21.87 -16.60
CA ARG A 134 -0.22 23.22 -16.10
C ARG A 134 0.73 23.67 -14.97
N GLY A 135 1.65 22.81 -14.55
CA GLY A 135 2.65 23.12 -13.54
C GLY A 135 2.35 22.49 -12.17
N PRO A 136 3.32 22.58 -11.25
CA PRO A 136 3.34 21.76 -10.04
C PRO A 136 2.21 22.11 -9.06
N ASP A 137 1.70 23.33 -9.05
CA ASP A 137 0.61 23.72 -8.15
C ASP A 137 -0.72 23.08 -8.56
N THR A 138 -1.00 23.00 -9.88
CA THR A 138 -2.21 22.32 -10.37
C THR A 138 -2.10 20.81 -10.18
N ALA A 139 -0.91 20.24 -10.39
CA ALA A 139 -0.64 18.83 -10.11
C ALA A 139 -0.86 18.48 -8.64
N ARG A 140 -0.33 19.30 -7.72
CA ARG A 140 -0.53 19.12 -6.27
C ARG A 140 -1.98 19.30 -5.87
N LEU A 141 -2.69 20.29 -6.42
CA LEU A 141 -4.11 20.45 -6.16
C LEU A 141 -4.90 19.19 -6.55
N LEU A 142 -4.67 18.64 -7.74
CA LEU A 142 -5.36 17.40 -8.16
C LEU A 142 -5.00 16.21 -7.27
N ARG A 143 -3.72 16.05 -6.92
CA ARG A 143 -3.25 15.04 -5.97
C ARG A 143 -3.95 15.17 -4.61
N ASP A 144 -4.04 16.38 -4.08
CA ASP A 144 -4.63 16.63 -2.76
C ASP A 144 -6.14 16.35 -2.78
N LEU A 145 -6.83 16.71 -3.87
CA LEU A 145 -8.23 16.32 -4.07
C LEU A 145 -8.43 14.80 -4.14
N HIS A 146 -7.52 14.07 -4.77
CA HIS A 146 -7.54 12.60 -4.76
C HIS A 146 -7.35 12.04 -3.35
N ALA A 147 -6.38 12.56 -2.58
CA ALA A 147 -6.14 12.13 -1.22
C ALA A 147 -7.33 12.43 -0.28
N ASP A 148 -7.81 13.67 -0.30
CA ASP A 148 -8.86 14.15 0.60
C ASP A 148 -10.22 13.49 0.32
N SER A 149 -10.45 12.99 -0.90
CA SER A 149 -11.71 12.31 -1.24
C SER A 149 -11.91 10.96 -0.55
N ASP A 150 -10.82 10.26 -0.19
CA ASP A 150 -10.91 8.90 0.39
C ASP A 150 -10.35 8.83 1.82
N SER A 151 -9.29 9.58 2.13
CA SER A 151 -8.47 9.34 3.33
C SER A 151 -9.19 9.47 4.68
N ALA A 152 -10.22 10.30 4.79
CA ALA A 152 -10.98 10.43 6.03
C ALA A 152 -11.99 9.29 6.25
N LEU A 153 -12.23 8.46 5.23
CA LEU A 153 -13.28 7.44 5.22
C LEU A 153 -12.77 6.05 5.62
N ASP A 154 -11.48 5.78 5.50
CA ASP A 154 -10.89 4.48 5.80
C ASP A 154 -9.42 4.60 6.21
N PRO A 155 -8.97 3.90 7.27
CA PRO A 155 -7.56 3.92 7.68
C PRO A 155 -6.63 3.39 6.57
N GLN A 156 -7.09 2.47 5.72
CA GLN A 156 -6.31 1.94 4.60
C GLN A 156 -6.06 3.00 3.53
N ALA A 157 -6.98 3.96 3.36
CA ALA A 157 -6.77 5.12 2.52
C ALA A 157 -5.89 6.16 3.23
N TYR A 158 -6.12 6.41 4.52
CA TYR A 158 -5.37 7.40 5.28
C TYR A 158 -3.86 7.18 5.23
N VAL A 159 -3.40 5.93 5.41
CA VAL A 159 -1.98 5.60 5.31
C VAL A 159 -1.41 5.76 3.90
N LEU A 160 -2.21 5.99 2.86
CA LEU A 160 -1.73 6.26 1.50
C LEU A 160 -1.70 7.75 1.16
N ARG A 161 -2.06 8.64 2.10
CA ARG A 161 -1.94 10.08 1.87
C ARG A 161 -0.47 10.47 1.62
N PRO A 162 -0.15 11.31 0.62
CA PRO A 162 1.24 11.65 0.29
C PRO A 162 2.07 12.21 1.44
N ASP A 163 1.48 13.04 2.30
CA ASP A 163 2.12 13.61 3.48
C ASP A 163 2.41 12.54 4.55
N VAL A 164 1.44 11.66 4.83
CA VAL A 164 1.59 10.52 5.75
C VAL A 164 2.65 9.54 5.24
N VAL A 165 2.60 9.19 3.95
CA VAL A 165 3.57 8.29 3.31
C VAL A 165 4.99 8.83 3.44
N VAL A 166 5.21 10.11 3.14
CA VAL A 166 6.56 10.72 3.24
C VAL A 166 7.05 10.75 4.68
N ALA A 167 6.16 10.99 5.66
CA ALA A 167 6.53 10.97 7.08
C ALA A 167 6.98 9.58 7.53
N ILE A 168 6.20 8.55 7.23
CA ILE A 168 6.52 7.15 7.56
C ILE A 168 7.76 6.67 6.80
N ALA A 169 7.86 6.97 5.50
CA ALA A 169 9.00 6.57 4.68
C ALA A 169 10.33 7.09 5.25
N LYS A 170 10.36 8.31 5.77
CA LYS A 170 11.55 8.85 6.45
C LYS A 170 11.97 8.01 7.66
N GLN A 171 11.00 7.52 8.44
CA GLN A 171 11.29 6.65 9.59
C GLN A 171 11.86 5.30 9.13
N ILE A 172 11.25 4.69 8.10
CA ILE A 172 11.72 3.42 7.52
C ILE A 172 13.17 3.55 7.00
N VAL A 173 13.48 4.65 6.29
CA VAL A 173 14.85 4.89 5.78
C VAL A 173 15.85 5.18 6.89
N ALA A 174 15.42 5.86 7.96
CA ALA A 174 16.28 6.15 9.11
C ALA A 174 16.68 4.89 9.88
N ASP A 175 15.90 3.82 9.80
CA ASP A 175 16.21 2.53 10.41
C ASP A 175 17.19 1.71 9.55
N THR A 176 18.42 1.59 10.04
CA THR A 176 19.52 0.90 9.37
C THR A 176 19.78 -0.51 9.89
N HIS A 177 18.92 -1.05 10.77
CA HIS A 177 19.14 -2.35 11.44
C HIS A 177 18.54 -3.54 10.68
N GLY A 178 18.28 -3.38 9.39
CA GLY A 178 17.81 -4.46 8.51
C GLY A 178 16.28 -4.58 8.40
N PRO A 179 15.79 -5.54 7.59
CA PRO A 179 14.38 -5.64 7.21
C PRO A 179 13.43 -5.90 8.38
N PHE A 180 13.85 -6.71 9.37
CA PHE A 180 13.04 -6.98 10.56
C PHE A 180 12.78 -5.70 11.36
N SER A 181 13.84 -4.96 11.71
CA SER A 181 13.72 -3.70 12.43
C SER A 181 12.89 -2.68 11.64
N ARG A 182 13.17 -2.52 10.34
CA ARG A 182 12.39 -1.63 9.45
C ARG A 182 10.90 -1.99 9.42
N SER A 183 10.56 -3.27 9.49
CA SER A 183 9.17 -3.74 9.53
C SER A 183 8.49 -3.35 10.85
N LYS A 184 9.17 -3.47 11.99
CA LYS A 184 8.68 -2.96 13.28
C LYS A 184 8.50 -1.44 13.25
N THR A 185 9.49 -0.72 12.71
CA THR A 185 9.45 0.74 12.53
C THR A 185 8.27 1.16 11.66
N ALA A 186 8.05 0.49 10.52
CA ALA A 186 6.93 0.71 9.63
C ALA A 186 5.58 0.51 10.35
N ALA A 187 5.45 -0.56 11.13
CA ALA A 187 4.24 -0.85 11.89
C ALA A 187 3.93 0.23 12.93
N ARG A 188 4.94 0.62 13.73
CA ARG A 188 4.80 1.67 14.75
C ARG A 188 4.44 3.02 14.13
N ALA A 189 5.16 3.42 13.08
CA ALA A 189 4.90 4.67 12.38
C ALA A 189 3.49 4.71 11.77
N ALA A 190 2.95 3.57 11.32
CA ALA A 190 1.57 3.47 10.85
C ALA A 190 0.56 3.67 11.99
N VAL A 191 0.77 3.03 13.14
CA VAL A 191 -0.08 3.19 14.33
C VAL A 191 -0.07 4.65 14.80
N GLU A 192 1.11 5.26 14.92
CA GLU A 192 1.27 6.67 15.28
C GLU A 192 0.53 7.59 14.31
N ALA A 193 0.72 7.41 13.00
CA ALA A 193 0.05 8.21 11.99
C ALA A 193 -1.49 8.10 12.06
N LEU A 194 -2.02 6.89 12.28
CA LEU A 194 -3.46 6.68 12.43
C LEU A 194 -4.01 7.35 13.70
N ARG A 195 -3.27 7.30 14.82
CA ARG A 195 -3.64 8.00 16.06
C ARG A 195 -3.61 9.51 15.89
N ASP A 196 -2.57 10.04 15.25
CA ASP A 196 -2.44 11.47 14.97
C ASP A 196 -3.58 11.96 14.06
N GLY A 197 -3.91 11.18 13.02
CA GLY A 197 -5.04 11.45 12.14
C GLY A 197 -6.37 11.48 12.87
N LEU A 198 -6.59 10.53 13.79
CA LEU A 198 -7.79 10.50 14.63
C LEU A 198 -7.85 11.71 15.57
N ALA A 199 -6.74 12.03 16.25
CA ALA A 199 -6.66 13.16 17.17
C ALA A 199 -6.83 14.52 16.47
N ALA A 200 -6.34 14.64 15.23
CA ALA A 200 -6.49 15.82 14.40
C ALA A 200 -7.87 15.93 13.71
N GLY A 201 -8.75 14.93 13.84
CA GLY A 201 -10.03 14.87 13.15
C GLY A 201 -9.92 14.69 11.63
N GLN A 202 -8.78 14.19 11.16
CA GLN A 202 -8.49 13.93 9.74
C GLN A 202 -8.84 12.50 9.32
N LEU A 203 -9.05 11.60 10.29
CA LEU A 203 -9.46 10.22 10.10
C LEU A 203 -10.66 9.91 11.00
N ASN A 204 -11.69 9.29 10.43
CA ASN A 204 -12.83 8.79 11.19
C ASN A 204 -12.69 7.29 11.45
N LEU A 205 -12.61 6.90 12.72
CA LEU A 205 -12.64 5.50 13.15
C LEU A 205 -13.81 5.29 14.10
N ASP A 206 -14.41 4.09 14.04
CA ASP A 206 -15.33 3.66 15.09
C ASP A 206 -14.52 3.19 16.33
N SER A 207 -15.20 3.07 17.46
CA SER A 207 -14.54 2.70 18.72
C SER A 207 -13.88 1.31 18.67
N ARG A 208 -14.40 0.38 17.84
CA ARG A 208 -13.84 -0.97 17.74
C ARG A 208 -12.51 -0.93 17.00
N GLU A 209 -12.40 -0.12 15.95
CA GLU A 209 -11.12 0.11 15.26
C GLU A 209 -10.08 0.73 16.20
N THR A 210 -10.49 1.65 17.09
CA THR A 210 -9.59 2.21 18.12
C THR A 210 -9.09 1.14 19.11
N ASP A 211 -9.96 0.29 19.65
CA ASP A 211 -9.57 -0.80 20.55
C ASP A 211 -8.57 -1.77 19.88
N TRP A 212 -8.68 -1.96 18.56
CA TRP A 212 -7.74 -2.78 17.80
C TRP A 212 -6.38 -2.11 17.58
N LEU A 213 -6.33 -0.78 17.43
CA LEU A 213 -5.06 -0.06 17.40
C LEU A 213 -4.28 -0.23 18.70
N ASP A 214 -4.96 -0.14 19.85
CA ASP A 214 -4.33 -0.37 21.16
C ASP A 214 -3.72 -1.78 21.24
N ARG A 215 -4.46 -2.81 20.77
CA ARG A 215 -3.96 -4.19 20.74
C ARG A 215 -2.78 -4.40 19.82
N ILE A 216 -2.77 -3.74 18.65
CA ILE A 216 -1.65 -3.82 17.71
C ILE A 216 -0.41 -3.21 18.36
N GLU A 217 -0.55 -2.04 18.99
CA GLU A 217 0.55 -1.38 19.70
C GLU A 217 1.12 -2.25 20.84
N ASP A 218 0.25 -2.81 21.68
CA ASP A 218 0.64 -3.72 22.76
C ASP A 218 1.39 -4.97 22.23
N GLN A 219 0.98 -5.48 21.07
CA GLN A 219 1.65 -6.61 20.42
C GLN A 219 3.02 -6.20 19.86
N LEU A 220 3.14 -5.02 19.26
CA LEU A 220 4.42 -4.50 18.77
C LEU A 220 5.44 -4.32 19.90
N ASP A 221 4.98 -3.96 21.11
CA ASP A 221 5.81 -3.86 22.32
C ASP A 221 6.32 -5.22 22.83
N GLN A 222 5.64 -6.30 22.48
CA GLN A 222 6.02 -7.66 22.86
C GLN A 222 6.96 -8.32 21.85
N ILE A 223 7.14 -7.74 20.66
CA ILE A 223 8.07 -8.27 19.66
C ILE A 223 9.51 -8.04 20.14
N PRO A 224 10.34 -9.10 20.27
CA PRO A 224 11.73 -8.96 20.70
C PRO A 224 12.54 -8.09 19.73
N GLU A 225 13.64 -7.51 20.21
CA GLU A 225 14.57 -6.77 19.35
C GLU A 225 15.51 -7.69 18.56
N ASP A 226 15.71 -8.92 19.05
CA ASP A 226 16.54 -9.93 18.40
C ASP A 226 15.74 -10.64 17.28
N GLU A 227 16.16 -10.44 16.04
CA GLU A 227 15.52 -10.99 14.84
C GLU A 227 15.50 -12.53 14.86
N GLU A 228 16.60 -13.18 15.26
CA GLU A 228 16.67 -14.63 15.33
C GLU A 228 15.71 -15.21 16.37
N ALA A 229 15.60 -14.57 17.55
CA ALA A 229 14.66 -14.96 18.58
C ALA A 229 13.21 -14.84 18.08
N PHE A 230 12.89 -13.76 17.36
CA PHE A 230 11.56 -13.61 16.74
C PHE A 230 11.28 -14.71 15.71
N ILE A 231 12.22 -14.96 14.80
CA ILE A 231 12.09 -16.00 13.76
C ILE A 231 11.83 -17.36 14.41
N ARG A 232 12.62 -17.75 15.43
CA ARG A 232 12.44 -19.03 16.13
C ARG A 232 11.05 -19.14 16.77
N ALA A 233 10.59 -18.08 17.43
CA ALA A 233 9.25 -18.06 18.02
C ALA A 233 8.14 -18.19 16.95
N MET A 234 8.31 -17.58 15.77
CA MET A 234 7.30 -17.62 14.70
C MET A 234 7.29 -18.96 13.94
N ILE A 235 8.42 -19.67 13.83
CA ILE A 235 8.45 -21.01 13.23
C ILE A 235 7.51 -21.96 13.99
N ASP A 236 7.55 -21.92 15.33
CA ASP A 236 6.74 -22.79 16.18
C ASP A 236 5.23 -22.47 16.08
N GLU A 237 4.88 -21.21 15.81
CA GLU A 237 3.50 -20.74 15.64
C GLU A 237 2.94 -20.96 14.22
N THR A 238 3.78 -21.34 13.25
CA THR A 238 3.40 -21.45 11.83
C THR A 238 3.40 -22.90 11.34
N GLU A 239 2.37 -23.67 11.73
CA GLU A 239 2.25 -25.12 11.45
C GLU A 239 2.49 -25.53 9.99
N LYS A 240 2.11 -24.68 9.02
CA LYS A 240 2.26 -24.96 7.57
C LYS A 240 3.54 -24.40 6.95
N LEU A 241 4.40 -23.76 7.73
CA LEU A 241 5.67 -23.24 7.25
C LEU A 241 6.60 -24.40 6.88
N ASN A 242 7.25 -24.28 5.72
CA ASN A 242 8.44 -25.08 5.42
C ASN A 242 9.67 -24.17 5.57
N PRO A 243 10.41 -24.21 6.70
CA PRO A 243 11.53 -23.31 6.95
C PRO A 243 12.64 -23.37 5.89
N ALA A 244 12.82 -24.52 5.24
CA ALA A 244 13.81 -24.70 4.18
C ALA A 244 13.53 -23.86 2.92
N HIS A 245 12.31 -23.37 2.72
CA HIS A 245 12.00 -22.44 1.62
C HIS A 245 12.55 -21.02 1.86
N TYR A 246 13.01 -20.73 3.08
CA TYR A 246 13.47 -19.43 3.53
C TYR A 246 14.90 -19.48 4.09
N ASP A 247 15.64 -20.57 3.82
CA ASP A 247 17.01 -20.79 4.32
C ASP A 247 17.13 -20.77 5.86
N LEU A 248 16.09 -21.22 6.58
CA LEU A 248 16.00 -21.20 8.05
C LEU A 248 16.38 -22.54 8.74
N VAL A 249 17.13 -23.42 8.05
CA VAL A 249 17.56 -24.76 8.55
C VAL A 249 18.95 -25.13 8.04
#